data_AF-A0A9K3LYV8-F1
#
_entry.id   AF-A0A9K3LYV8-F1
#
_cell.length_a   1.000
_cell.length_b   1.000
_cell.length_c   1.000
_cell.angle_alpha   90.00
_cell.angle_beta   90.00
_cell.angle_gamma   90.00
#
_symmetry.space_group_name_H-M   'P 1'
#
loop_
_entity.id
_entity.type
_entity.pdbx_description
1 polymer ?
#
loop_
_entity_poly.entity_id
_entity_poly.type
_entity_poly.pdbx_seq_one_letter_code
_entity_poly.pdbx_strand_id
1 'polypeptide(L)'
;MSQNTAPDLSLPTEDDVTVITGKSTSRPSAAKVWQETVVKLRFQSKDNLLTKDVSYLAFNVLTAIKQSFQNGIELHTAQAPTNDDEFQKLFRVSHRSGNNAKKIQSQSWIIFRFFTDMTLATIRKEQTVHDALQRSHGNLVYYPWTEDVHDVVSLGFFVGPLPKYMTSTQFEEELIPLISAKAQIDAKRIPKHHCVMETNTTYQPGTDLRHKCQAFVIQVEQQHALKLREILYKAFSSKNENLLFVLFEQRRSHPDSKFSFFEENALYMISRSF
;
A
#
# COMPACT_ATOMS: atom_id res chain seq x y z
N MET A 1 -27.77 -24.08 -17.06
CA MET A 1 -27.83 -22.90 -17.95
C MET A 1 -27.10 -21.76 -17.27
N SER A 2 -26.34 -20.97 -18.05
CA SER A 2 -25.53 -19.78 -17.70
C SER A 2 -25.24 -19.49 -16.22
N GLN A 3 -24.00 -19.74 -15.80
CA GLN A 3 -23.41 -18.98 -14.70
C GLN A 3 -23.22 -17.53 -15.18
N ASN A 4 -24.00 -16.59 -14.64
CA ASN A 4 -23.71 -15.17 -14.77
C ASN A 4 -22.50 -14.85 -13.88
N THR A 5 -21.29 -15.04 -14.41
CA THR A 5 -20.10 -14.39 -13.88
C THR A 5 -20.24 -12.88 -14.10
N ALA A 6 -20.69 -12.18 -13.06
CA ALA A 6 -20.58 -10.73 -13.03
C ALA A 6 -19.11 -10.35 -13.29
N PRO A 7 -18.82 -9.37 -14.16
CA PRO A 7 -17.45 -8.94 -14.40
C PRO A 7 -16.82 -8.50 -13.08
N ASP A 8 -15.56 -8.85 -12.85
CA ASP A 8 -14.82 -8.40 -11.67
C ASP A 8 -14.65 -6.87 -11.76
N LEU A 9 -15.52 -6.15 -11.05
CA LEU A 9 -15.62 -4.70 -11.04
C LEU A 9 -14.59 -4.03 -10.12
N SER A 10 -13.51 -4.74 -9.77
CA SER A 10 -12.42 -4.18 -8.99
C SER A 10 -11.76 -3.01 -9.73
N LEU A 11 -11.51 -1.93 -9.00
CA LEU A 11 -10.64 -0.87 -9.47
C LEU A 11 -9.24 -1.45 -9.68
N PRO A 12 -8.56 -1.14 -10.80
CA PRO A 12 -7.25 -1.70 -11.06
C PRO A 12 -6.25 -1.12 -10.06
N THR A 13 -5.43 -1.97 -9.45
CA THR A 13 -4.48 -1.56 -8.41
C THR A 13 -3.16 -1.08 -9.03
N GLU A 14 -2.31 -0.39 -8.27
CA GLU A 14 -0.95 -0.05 -8.75
C GLU A 14 -0.14 -1.32 -9.15
N ASP A 15 -0.45 -2.48 -8.55
CA ASP A 15 0.15 -3.76 -8.92
C ASP A 15 -0.26 -4.22 -10.35
N ASP A 16 -1.39 -3.71 -10.86
CA ASP A 16 -1.98 -4.03 -12.17
C ASP A 16 -1.67 -2.98 -13.25
N VAL A 17 -1.36 -1.73 -12.85
CA VAL A 17 -1.25 -0.55 -13.74
C VAL A 17 0.12 0.13 -13.63
N THR A 18 1.19 -0.64 -13.76
CA THR A 18 2.59 -0.13 -13.78
C THR A 18 2.92 0.53 -15.14
N VAL A 19 2.09 1.50 -15.56
CA VAL A 19 2.06 2.23 -16.84
C VAL A 19 1.03 3.39 -16.72
N ILE A 20 1.28 4.66 -17.04
CA ILE A 20 2.40 5.33 -17.73
C ILE A 20 2.66 6.69 -17.05
N THR A 21 3.88 6.97 -16.57
CA THR A 21 4.32 8.34 -16.25
C THR A 21 4.71 9.09 -17.52
N GLY A 22 3.73 9.71 -18.19
CA GLY A 22 3.99 10.53 -19.37
C GLY A 22 2.74 10.94 -20.15
N LYS A 23 2.48 12.24 -20.21
CA LYS A 23 1.50 12.82 -21.15
C LYS A 23 1.96 12.60 -22.60
N SER A 24 1.26 11.74 -23.35
CA SER A 24 1.25 11.82 -24.82
C SER A 24 0.03 11.14 -25.43
N THR A 25 -0.71 11.89 -26.26
CA THR A 25 -1.75 11.38 -27.14
C THR A 25 -1.15 10.77 -28.40
N SER A 26 -0.73 9.51 -28.31
CA SER A 26 -0.62 8.58 -29.45
C SER A 26 -0.25 7.21 -28.91
N ARG A 27 -0.86 6.13 -29.42
CA ARG A 27 -0.58 4.75 -29.00
C ARG A 27 0.70 4.24 -29.68
N PRO A 28 1.85 4.10 -29.00
CA PRO A 28 3.04 3.53 -29.60
C PRO A 28 3.02 2.01 -29.45
N SER A 29 3.66 1.30 -30.38
CA SER A 29 4.20 -0.02 -30.10
C SER A 29 5.36 0.18 -29.12
N ALA A 30 5.06 0.16 -27.82
CA ALA A 30 6.05 0.46 -26.80
C ALA A 30 7.08 -0.68 -26.74
N ALA A 31 8.32 -0.37 -27.12
CA ALA A 31 9.46 -1.14 -26.65
C ALA A 31 9.37 -1.21 -25.11
N LYS A 32 9.64 -2.38 -24.55
CA LYS A 32 9.55 -2.60 -23.12
C LYS A 32 10.62 -1.78 -22.38
N VAL A 33 10.26 -0.60 -21.90
CA VAL A 33 11.15 0.26 -21.13
C VAL A 33 11.24 -0.30 -19.72
N TRP A 34 12.46 -0.62 -19.28
CA TRP A 34 12.71 -0.99 -17.90
C TRP A 34 12.49 0.21 -17.00
N GLN A 35 11.69 0.03 -15.96
CA GLN A 35 11.33 1.08 -15.00
C GLN A 35 11.70 0.65 -13.59
N GLU A 36 12.04 1.63 -12.75
CA GLU A 36 12.24 1.41 -11.33
C GLU A 36 10.89 1.13 -10.66
N THR A 37 10.80 0.05 -9.90
CA THR A 37 9.61 -0.33 -9.13
C THR A 37 10.05 -0.72 -7.72
N VAL A 38 9.62 0.04 -6.71
CA VAL A 38 9.85 -0.30 -5.31
C VAL A 38 8.72 -1.22 -4.83
N VAL A 39 9.09 -2.30 -4.17
CA VAL A 39 8.20 -3.39 -3.77
C VAL A 39 8.39 -3.72 -2.30
N LYS A 40 7.30 -4.05 -1.62
CA LYS A 40 7.29 -4.44 -0.22
C LYS A 40 6.82 -5.88 -0.10
N LEU A 41 7.75 -6.78 0.21
CA LEU A 41 7.45 -8.17 0.53
C LEU A 41 7.02 -8.25 1.99
N ARG A 42 5.73 -8.55 2.22
CA ARG A 42 5.10 -8.63 3.54
C ARG A 42 4.86 -10.08 3.94
N PHE A 43 5.14 -10.41 5.19
CA PHE A 43 4.85 -11.70 5.81
C PHE A 43 3.83 -11.49 6.93
N GLN A 44 2.83 -12.36 7.02
CA GLN A 44 1.83 -12.34 8.09
C GLN A 44 1.94 -13.62 8.92
N SER A 45 2.00 -13.48 10.24
CA SER A 45 2.10 -14.61 11.16
C SER A 45 1.24 -14.40 12.41
N LYS A 46 0.80 -15.49 13.02
CA LYS A 46 0.13 -15.45 14.33
C LYS A 46 1.10 -15.02 15.43
N ASP A 47 2.36 -15.43 15.30
CA ASP A 47 3.44 -15.18 16.24
C ASP A 47 4.42 -14.15 15.67
N ASN A 48 5.19 -13.47 16.52
CA ASN A 48 6.24 -12.56 16.05
C ASN A 48 7.41 -13.40 15.50
N LEU A 49 7.54 -13.45 14.16
CA LEU A 49 8.67 -14.10 13.48
C LEU A 49 10.00 -13.41 13.85
N LEU A 50 11.07 -14.18 14.03
CA LEU A 50 12.38 -13.62 14.27
C LEU A 50 12.91 -12.98 12.98
N THR A 51 13.77 -11.97 13.13
CA THR A 51 14.41 -11.26 12.00
C THR A 51 15.14 -12.22 11.05
N LYS A 52 15.76 -13.29 11.57
CA LYS A 52 16.42 -14.33 10.76
C LYS A 52 15.42 -15.14 9.92
N ASP A 53 14.32 -15.58 10.52
CA ASP A 53 13.28 -16.33 9.81
C ASP A 53 12.71 -15.50 8.64
N VAL A 54 12.42 -14.22 8.89
CA VAL A 54 11.93 -13.29 7.85
C VAL A 54 12.96 -13.07 6.75
N SER A 55 14.25 -12.98 7.10
CA SER A 55 15.34 -12.82 6.13
C SER A 55 15.47 -14.04 5.22
N TYR A 56 15.48 -15.24 5.81
CA TYR A 56 15.53 -16.50 5.08
C TYR A 56 14.31 -16.68 4.16
N LEU A 57 13.10 -16.41 4.64
CA LEU A 57 11.88 -16.45 3.82
C LEU A 57 11.94 -15.45 2.65
N ALA A 58 12.44 -14.24 2.89
CA ALA A 58 12.58 -13.23 1.86
C ALA A 58 13.67 -13.54 0.83
N PHE A 59 14.80 -14.11 1.27
CA PHE A 59 15.87 -14.60 0.40
C PHE A 59 15.36 -15.70 -0.55
N ASN A 60 14.54 -16.63 -0.06
CA ASN A 60 13.92 -17.67 -0.88
C ASN A 60 12.98 -17.10 -1.95
N VAL A 61 12.13 -16.12 -1.59
CA VAL A 61 11.25 -15.44 -2.57
C VAL A 61 12.06 -14.66 -3.59
N LEU A 62 13.09 -13.91 -3.17
CA LEU A 62 13.97 -13.17 -4.08
C LEU A 62 14.74 -14.10 -5.03
N THR A 63 15.16 -15.27 -4.54
CA THR A 63 15.82 -16.31 -5.34
C THR A 63 14.86 -16.89 -6.39
N ALA A 64 13.61 -17.19 -6.02
CA ALA A 64 12.59 -17.63 -6.96
C ALA A 64 12.32 -16.58 -8.06
N ILE A 65 12.21 -15.30 -7.69
CA ILE A 65 12.05 -14.19 -8.65
C ILE A 65 13.22 -14.14 -9.63
N LYS A 66 14.47 -14.19 -9.14
CA LYS A 66 15.66 -14.16 -10.01
C LYS A 66 15.80 -15.40 -10.90
N GLN A 67 15.42 -16.58 -10.41
CA GLN A 67 15.43 -17.81 -11.21
C GLN A 67 14.40 -17.78 -12.34
N SER A 68 13.20 -17.25 -12.08
CA SER A 68 12.14 -17.11 -13.07
C SER A 68 12.40 -15.99 -14.09
N PHE A 69 13.08 -14.91 -13.69
CA PHE A 69 13.21 -13.67 -14.46
C PHE A 69 14.67 -13.22 -14.66
N GLN A 70 15.57 -14.17 -14.96
CA GLN A 70 17.03 -13.96 -15.04
C GLN A 70 17.47 -12.69 -15.79
N ASN A 71 16.80 -12.37 -16.90
CA ASN A 71 17.08 -11.21 -17.76
C ASN A 71 15.87 -10.24 -17.83
N GLY A 72 15.01 -10.21 -16.81
CA GLY A 72 13.77 -9.42 -16.82
C GLY A 72 13.51 -8.63 -15.52
N ILE A 73 14.27 -8.90 -14.46
CA ILE A 73 14.25 -8.17 -13.21
C ILE A 73 15.69 -8.03 -12.70
N GLU A 74 16.18 -6.80 -12.63
CA GLU A 74 17.40 -6.49 -11.87
C GLU A 74 17.04 -5.94 -10.49
N LEU A 75 17.85 -6.29 -9.49
CA LEU A 75 17.73 -5.76 -8.14
C LEU A 75 18.65 -4.54 -8.03
N HIS A 76 18.13 -3.38 -7.61
CA HIS A 76 18.93 -2.19 -7.33
C HIS A 76 19.67 -2.35 -5.99
N THR A 77 20.62 -3.28 -5.97
CA THR A 77 21.71 -3.36 -5.01
C THR A 77 22.99 -3.63 -5.78
N ALA A 78 24.11 -3.00 -5.39
CA ALA A 78 25.38 -3.10 -6.11
C ALA A 78 25.87 -4.55 -6.30
N GLN A 79 25.46 -5.45 -5.41
CA GLN A 79 25.60 -6.90 -5.56
C GLN A 79 24.30 -7.60 -5.15
N ALA A 80 24.00 -8.71 -5.81
CA ALA A 80 22.98 -9.65 -5.37
C ALA A 80 23.50 -10.43 -4.15
N PRO A 81 22.76 -10.56 -3.03
CA PRO A 81 23.16 -11.46 -1.96
C PRO A 81 23.20 -12.90 -2.48
N THR A 82 24.27 -13.61 -2.15
CA THR A 82 24.48 -15.03 -2.52
C THR A 82 24.01 -15.99 -1.42
N ASN A 83 23.86 -15.48 -0.19
CA ASN A 83 23.49 -16.24 1.00
C ASN A 83 22.71 -15.35 2.00
N ASP A 84 22.13 -15.97 3.04
CA ASP A 84 21.30 -15.29 4.04
C ASP A 84 22.09 -14.28 4.92
N ASP A 85 23.36 -14.56 5.24
CA ASP A 85 24.20 -13.65 6.04
C ASP A 85 24.57 -12.36 5.26
N GLU A 86 24.72 -12.43 3.93
CA GLU A 86 24.82 -11.26 3.05
C GLU A 86 23.48 -10.54 2.94
N PHE A 87 22.38 -11.29 2.79
CA PHE A 87 21.05 -10.73 2.69
C PHE A 87 20.68 -9.90 3.94
N GLN A 88 20.95 -10.40 5.14
CA GLN A 88 20.74 -9.70 6.42
C GLN A 88 21.55 -8.40 6.56
N LYS A 89 22.69 -8.26 5.86
CA LYS A 89 23.51 -7.03 5.85
C LYS A 89 23.01 -6.00 4.84
N LEU A 90 22.42 -6.45 3.72
CA LEU A 90 21.92 -5.60 2.65
C LEU A 90 20.49 -5.10 2.89
N PHE A 91 19.66 -5.89 3.58
CA PHE A 91 18.22 -5.62 3.71
C PHE A 91 17.76 -5.46 5.15
N ARG A 92 17.15 -4.30 5.43
CA ARG A 92 16.51 -4.03 6.73
C ARG A 92 15.17 -4.75 6.82
N VAL A 93 15.06 -5.71 7.74
CA VAL A 93 13.77 -6.24 8.17
C VAL A 93 13.06 -5.22 9.05
N SER A 94 11.79 -4.96 8.72
CA SER A 94 10.89 -4.13 9.51
C SER A 94 9.79 -5.00 10.13
N HIS A 95 9.38 -4.68 11.35
CA HIS A 95 8.40 -5.46 12.11
C HIS A 95 7.32 -4.56 12.72
N ARG A 96 6.07 -5.04 12.71
CA ARG A 96 4.93 -4.50 13.46
C ARG A 96 4.34 -5.63 14.28
N SER A 97 4.49 -5.55 15.60
CA SER A 97 3.95 -6.57 16.51
C SER A 97 2.44 -6.72 16.33
N GLY A 98 1.99 -7.98 16.34
CA GLY A 98 0.59 -8.31 16.45
C GLY A 98 0.01 -7.84 17.79
N ASN A 99 -1.32 -7.87 17.90
CA ASN A 99 -2.04 -7.64 19.15
C ASN A 99 -3.02 -8.79 19.38
N ASN A 100 -2.64 -9.71 20.26
CA ASN A 100 -3.38 -10.94 20.54
C ASN A 100 -4.81 -10.66 21.05
N ALA A 101 -5.00 -9.61 21.86
CA ALA A 101 -6.31 -9.23 22.38
C ALA A 101 -7.29 -8.77 21.29
N LYS A 102 -6.80 -8.24 20.15
CA LYS A 102 -7.64 -7.88 18.99
C LYS A 102 -7.49 -8.85 17.81
N LYS A 103 -6.87 -10.03 18.01
CA LYS A 103 -6.55 -11.04 16.96
C LYS A 103 -5.79 -10.46 15.74
N ILE A 104 -5.04 -9.37 15.93
CA ILE A 104 -4.24 -8.75 14.87
C ILE A 104 -2.93 -9.53 14.75
N GLN A 105 -2.71 -10.16 13.61
CA GLN A 105 -1.48 -10.89 13.29
C GLN A 105 -0.24 -9.97 13.30
N SER A 106 0.92 -10.54 13.59
CA SER A 106 2.19 -9.86 13.39
C SER A 106 2.42 -9.63 11.89
N GLN A 107 3.07 -8.52 11.56
CA GLN A 107 3.46 -8.22 10.19
C GLN A 107 4.95 -7.88 10.15
N SER A 108 5.70 -8.63 9.35
CA SER A 108 7.10 -8.33 9.06
C SER A 108 7.23 -8.01 7.57
N TRP A 109 8.17 -7.15 7.18
CA TRP A 109 8.39 -6.84 5.77
C TRP A 109 9.82 -6.44 5.47
N ILE A 110 10.16 -6.61 4.19
CA ILE A 110 11.38 -6.11 3.56
C ILE A 110 10.96 -5.31 2.32
N ILE A 111 11.70 -4.25 2.02
CA ILE A 111 11.49 -3.43 0.83
C ILE A 111 12.65 -3.71 -0.13
N PHE A 112 12.34 -3.94 -1.40
CA PHE A 112 13.30 -4.07 -2.48
C PHE A 112 13.01 -2.99 -3.54
N ARG A 113 14.04 -2.59 -4.27
CA ARG A 113 13.91 -1.78 -5.49
C ARG A 113 14.32 -2.66 -6.67
N PHE A 114 13.44 -2.81 -7.65
CA PHE A 114 13.67 -3.57 -8.88
C PHE A 114 13.75 -2.63 -10.08
N PHE A 115 14.55 -2.98 -11.09
CA PHE A 115 14.34 -2.53 -12.46
C PHE A 115 13.68 -3.65 -13.25
N THR A 116 12.53 -3.38 -13.86
CA THR A 116 11.80 -4.39 -14.65
C THR A 116 10.85 -3.72 -15.64
N ASP A 117 10.47 -4.46 -16.68
CA ASP A 117 9.37 -4.10 -17.58
C ASP A 117 8.03 -4.77 -17.21
N MET A 118 7.99 -5.54 -16.12
CA MET A 118 6.88 -6.40 -15.75
C MET A 118 6.05 -5.83 -14.60
N THR A 119 4.74 -6.09 -14.64
CA THR A 119 3.83 -5.74 -13.54
C THR A 119 4.01 -6.69 -12.36
N LEU A 120 3.71 -6.23 -11.14
CA LEU A 120 3.75 -7.09 -9.95
C LEU A 120 2.69 -8.20 -10.04
N ALA A 121 1.57 -7.95 -10.72
CA ALA A 121 0.60 -8.99 -11.06
C ALA A 121 1.18 -10.11 -11.92
N THR A 122 2.07 -9.81 -12.88
CA THR A 122 2.80 -10.82 -13.68
C THR A 122 3.78 -11.59 -12.79
N ILE A 123 4.61 -10.88 -12.01
CA ILE A 123 5.63 -11.50 -11.15
C ILE A 123 5.00 -12.47 -10.13
N ARG A 124 3.84 -12.11 -9.54
CA ARG A 124 3.10 -12.97 -8.58
C ARG A 124 2.39 -14.18 -9.20
N LYS A 125 2.14 -14.17 -10.51
CA LYS A 125 1.45 -15.26 -11.23
C LYS A 125 2.41 -16.32 -11.74
N GLU A 126 3.70 -16.00 -11.84
CA GLU A 126 4.73 -16.96 -12.23
C GLU A 126 4.85 -18.08 -11.18
N GLN A 127 4.82 -19.35 -11.62
CA GLN A 127 4.50 -20.47 -10.75
C GLN A 127 5.52 -20.63 -9.61
N THR A 128 6.81 -20.52 -9.91
CA THR A 128 7.88 -20.66 -8.91
C THR A 128 7.83 -19.52 -7.87
N VAL A 129 7.49 -18.30 -8.28
CA VAL A 129 7.33 -17.15 -7.38
C VAL A 129 6.06 -17.28 -6.55
N HIS A 130 4.95 -17.71 -7.18
CA HIS A 130 3.69 -17.97 -6.51
C HIS A 130 3.86 -19.00 -5.39
N ASP A 131 4.50 -20.14 -5.68
CA ASP A 131 4.71 -21.20 -4.70
C ASP A 131 5.64 -20.76 -3.56
N ALA A 132 6.65 -19.93 -3.85
CA ALA A 132 7.52 -19.36 -2.82
C ALA A 132 6.75 -18.39 -1.89
N LEU A 133 5.88 -17.55 -2.46
CA LEU A 133 5.00 -16.65 -1.70
C LEU A 133 4.01 -17.45 -0.83
N GLN A 134 3.38 -18.49 -1.36
CA GLN A 134 2.45 -19.35 -0.60
C GLN A 134 3.16 -20.05 0.57
N ARG A 135 4.32 -20.69 0.31
CA ARG A 135 5.11 -21.39 1.34
C ARG A 135 5.63 -20.46 2.44
N SER A 136 5.92 -19.20 2.11
CA SER A 136 6.38 -18.21 3.09
C SER A 136 5.26 -17.44 3.81
N HIS A 137 4.00 -17.69 3.46
CA HIS A 137 2.87 -16.82 3.82
C HIS A 137 3.16 -15.33 3.50
N GLY A 138 3.86 -15.12 2.39
CA GLY A 138 4.32 -13.85 1.89
C GLY A 138 3.37 -13.25 0.85
N ASN A 139 3.38 -11.92 0.75
CA ASN A 139 2.75 -11.20 -0.35
C ASN A 139 3.66 -10.06 -0.82
N LEU A 140 3.92 -10.03 -2.13
CA LEU A 140 4.65 -8.96 -2.80
C LEU A 140 3.66 -7.87 -3.21
N VAL A 141 3.83 -6.63 -2.77
CA VAL A 141 2.95 -5.52 -3.17
C VAL A 141 3.77 -4.28 -3.53
N TYR A 142 3.19 -3.39 -4.33
CA TYR A 142 3.77 -2.08 -4.62
C TYR A 142 4.07 -1.30 -3.33
N TYR A 143 5.14 -0.51 -3.38
CA TYR A 143 5.50 0.43 -2.34
C TYR A 143 5.76 1.80 -2.98
N PRO A 144 4.95 2.85 -2.68
CA PRO A 144 5.07 4.14 -3.35
C PRO A 144 6.25 4.98 -2.84
N TRP A 145 6.92 4.53 -1.76
CA TRP A 145 8.08 5.19 -1.19
C TRP A 145 9.37 4.57 -1.69
N THR A 146 10.46 5.32 -1.58
CA THR A 146 11.82 4.80 -1.72
C THR A 146 12.17 3.85 -0.57
N GLU A 147 13.10 2.93 -0.80
CA GLU A 147 13.44 1.83 0.11
C GLU A 147 14.09 2.23 1.43
N ASP A 148 14.63 3.46 1.52
CA ASP A 148 15.16 4.08 2.74
C ASP A 148 14.05 4.54 3.70
N VAL A 149 12.84 4.78 3.19
CA VAL A 149 11.68 5.15 3.97
C VAL A 149 10.99 3.88 4.48
N HIS A 150 11.10 3.61 5.79
CA HIS A 150 10.54 2.40 6.41
C HIS A 150 9.35 2.67 7.34
N ASP A 151 9.34 3.81 8.03
CA ASP A 151 8.34 4.14 9.07
C ASP A 151 7.23 5.01 8.50
N VAL A 152 6.34 4.35 7.76
CA VAL A 152 5.19 4.96 7.07
C VAL A 152 3.90 4.61 7.81
N VAL A 153 3.08 5.62 8.08
CA VAL A 153 1.76 5.48 8.67
C VAL A 153 0.66 5.93 7.73
N SER A 154 -0.39 5.12 7.65
CA SER A 154 -1.68 5.52 7.08
C SER A 154 -2.37 6.50 8.04
N LEU A 155 -2.68 7.72 7.60
CA LEU A 155 -3.37 8.73 8.40
C LEU A 155 -4.89 8.55 8.46
N GLY A 156 -5.46 8.04 7.38
CA GLY A 156 -6.90 8.02 7.15
C GLY A 156 -7.22 7.78 5.69
N PHE A 157 -8.51 7.80 5.35
CA PHE A 157 -9.02 7.50 4.02
C PHE A 157 -10.09 8.50 3.58
N PHE A 158 -10.28 8.61 2.26
CA PHE A 158 -11.33 9.45 1.69
C PHE A 158 -12.64 8.71 1.50
N VAL A 159 -13.74 9.42 1.73
CA VAL A 159 -15.13 9.01 1.49
C VAL A 159 -15.79 10.04 0.58
N GLY A 160 -16.39 9.59 -0.51
CA GLY A 160 -17.03 10.44 -1.51
C GLY A 160 -17.25 9.68 -2.84
N PRO A 161 -17.72 10.37 -3.89
CA PRO A 161 -17.83 9.81 -5.23
C PRO A 161 -16.43 9.71 -5.86
N LEU A 162 -15.68 8.66 -5.50
CA LEU A 162 -14.36 8.38 -6.06
C LEU A 162 -14.50 7.96 -7.54
N PRO A 163 -13.70 8.50 -8.48
CA PRO A 163 -13.84 8.16 -9.89
C PRO A 163 -13.48 6.69 -10.16
N LYS A 164 -14.35 5.99 -10.89
CA LYS A 164 -14.30 4.52 -11.10
C LYS A 164 -13.07 3.98 -11.86
N TYR A 165 -12.14 4.82 -12.27
CA TYR A 165 -10.93 4.43 -13.03
C TYR A 165 -9.68 5.23 -12.62
N MET A 166 -9.73 5.92 -11.48
CA MET A 166 -8.60 6.71 -11.00
C MET A 166 -7.60 5.81 -10.26
N THR A 167 -6.33 5.92 -10.63
CA THR A 167 -5.21 5.31 -9.89
C THR A 167 -4.88 6.12 -8.64
N SER A 168 -4.13 5.54 -7.71
CA SER A 168 -3.71 6.23 -6.47
C SER A 168 -2.78 7.40 -6.80
N THR A 169 -1.90 7.24 -7.80
CA THR A 169 -1.02 8.30 -8.32
C THR A 169 -1.83 9.47 -8.92
N GLN A 170 -2.84 9.20 -9.75
CA GLN A 170 -3.70 10.26 -10.30
C GLN A 170 -4.51 10.98 -9.21
N PHE A 171 -5.00 10.25 -8.20
CA PHE A 171 -5.69 10.85 -7.07
C PHE A 171 -4.76 11.75 -6.24
N GLU A 172 -3.49 11.35 -6.06
CA GLU A 172 -2.46 12.15 -5.39
C GLU A 172 -2.14 13.46 -6.12
N GLU A 173 -2.03 13.42 -7.45
CA GLU A 173 -1.80 14.60 -8.30
C GLU A 173 -2.93 15.63 -8.17
N GLU A 174 -4.20 15.19 -8.12
CA GLU A 174 -5.36 16.07 -7.92
C GLU A 174 -5.51 16.55 -6.46
N LEU A 175 -5.04 15.76 -5.50
CA LEU A 175 -5.19 16.04 -4.08
C LEU A 175 -4.30 17.19 -3.59
N ILE A 176 -3.07 17.33 -4.09
CA ILE A 176 -2.14 18.38 -3.65
C ILE A 176 -2.69 19.80 -3.87
N PRO A 177 -3.19 20.18 -5.08
CA PRO A 177 -3.86 21.46 -5.30
C PRO A 177 -5.10 21.65 -4.41
N LEU A 178 -5.89 20.59 -4.20
CA LEU A 178 -7.11 20.63 -3.38
C LEU A 178 -6.79 20.93 -1.90
N ILE A 179 -5.80 20.25 -1.33
CA ILE A 179 -5.31 20.52 0.02
C ILE A 179 -4.76 21.95 0.12
N SER A 180 -3.92 22.36 -0.84
CA SER A 180 -3.29 23.69 -0.86
C SER A 180 -4.33 24.81 -0.83
N ALA A 181 -5.36 24.70 -1.68
CA ALA A 181 -6.45 25.67 -1.76
C ALA A 181 -7.30 25.68 -0.47
N LYS A 182 -7.78 24.52 -0.01
CA LYS A 182 -8.69 24.44 1.16
C LYS A 182 -8.00 24.76 2.48
N ALA A 183 -6.79 24.27 2.71
CA ALA A 183 -6.01 24.60 3.90
C ALA A 183 -5.33 25.98 3.82
N GLN A 184 -5.43 26.69 2.69
CA GLN A 184 -4.79 28.00 2.45
C GLN A 184 -3.30 27.96 2.78
N ILE A 185 -2.58 27.01 2.17
CA ILE A 185 -1.15 26.77 2.42
C ILE A 185 -0.42 26.50 1.10
N ASP A 186 0.79 27.03 0.95
CA ASP A 186 1.68 26.70 -0.17
C ASP A 186 1.88 25.17 -0.25
N ALA A 187 1.65 24.60 -1.43
CA ALA A 187 1.84 23.18 -1.73
C ALA A 187 3.22 22.67 -1.28
N LYS A 188 4.28 23.48 -1.38
CA LYS A 188 5.65 23.14 -0.94
C LYS A 188 5.77 22.92 0.57
N ARG A 189 4.79 23.36 1.37
CA ARG A 189 4.78 23.18 2.83
C ARG A 189 4.00 21.93 3.26
N ILE A 190 3.21 21.33 2.36
CA ILE A 190 2.55 20.04 2.58
C ILE A 190 3.65 18.97 2.63
N PRO A 191 3.73 18.13 3.67
CA PRO A 191 4.69 17.03 3.70
C PRO A 191 4.53 16.09 2.50
N LYS A 192 5.65 15.50 2.04
CA LYS A 192 5.61 14.40 1.08
C LYS A 192 4.73 13.30 1.66
N HIS A 193 3.76 12.87 0.87
CA HIS A 193 2.79 11.85 1.22
C HIS A 193 2.49 11.05 -0.05
N HIS A 194 1.98 9.84 0.12
CA HIS A 194 1.51 9.05 -1.00
C HIS A 194 0.10 8.57 -0.78
N CYS A 195 -0.70 8.57 -1.85
CA CYS A 195 -2.00 7.92 -1.84
C CYS A 195 -1.82 6.45 -2.22
N VAL A 196 -2.50 5.56 -1.50
CA VAL A 196 -2.58 4.13 -1.86
C VAL A 196 -4.02 3.67 -1.81
N MET A 197 -4.41 2.80 -2.74
CA MET A 197 -5.70 2.12 -2.63
C MET A 197 -5.60 0.93 -1.67
N GLU A 198 -6.18 1.06 -0.48
CA GLU A 198 -6.38 -0.08 0.42
C GLU A 198 -7.73 -0.75 0.11
N THR A 199 -7.72 -2.08 -0.04
CA THR A 199 -8.92 -2.90 -0.20
C THR A 199 -9.15 -3.72 1.06
N ASN A 200 -10.22 -3.44 1.79
CA ASN A 200 -10.64 -4.26 2.93
C ASN A 200 -11.79 -5.19 2.53
N THR A 201 -11.86 -6.36 3.14
CA THR A 201 -12.94 -7.34 2.95
C THR A 201 -13.67 -7.53 4.27
N THR A 202 -15.00 -7.38 4.23
CA THR A 202 -15.86 -7.78 5.34
C THR A 202 -16.95 -8.72 4.85
N TYR A 203 -17.46 -9.56 5.75
CA TYR A 203 -18.59 -10.44 5.50
C TYR A 203 -19.83 -9.83 6.15
N GLN A 204 -20.96 -9.83 5.46
CA GLN A 204 -22.22 -9.40 6.04
C GLN A 204 -22.65 -10.41 7.13
N PRO A 205 -22.89 -9.99 8.38
CA PRO A 205 -23.20 -10.89 9.49
C PRO A 205 -24.37 -11.83 9.17
N GLY A 206 -24.19 -13.12 9.44
CA GLY A 206 -25.20 -14.15 9.19
C GLY A 206 -25.33 -14.59 7.72
N THR A 207 -24.42 -14.17 6.84
CA THR A 207 -24.43 -14.55 5.41
C THR A 207 -23.01 -14.83 4.90
N ASP A 208 -22.89 -15.55 3.80
CA ASP A 208 -21.62 -15.69 3.06
C ASP A 208 -21.33 -14.48 2.14
N LEU A 209 -22.14 -13.42 2.19
CA LEU A 209 -22.01 -12.29 1.28
C LEU A 209 -20.79 -11.43 1.67
N ARG A 210 -19.87 -11.31 0.70
CA ARG A 210 -18.58 -10.66 0.86
C ARG A 210 -18.62 -9.24 0.28
N HIS A 211 -18.48 -8.24 1.13
CA HIS A 211 -18.23 -6.86 0.71
C HIS A 211 -16.71 -6.62 0.56
N LYS A 212 -16.29 -6.14 -0.61
CA LYS A 212 -14.97 -5.52 -0.81
C LYS A 212 -15.15 -4.00 -0.76
N CYS A 213 -14.52 -3.33 0.19
CA CYS A 213 -14.47 -1.87 0.26
C CYS A 213 -13.09 -1.40 -0.21
N GLN A 214 -13.03 -0.53 -1.21
CA GLN A 214 -11.80 0.09 -1.69
C GLN A 214 -11.81 1.58 -1.30
N ALA A 215 -10.70 2.11 -0.81
CA ALA A 215 -10.58 3.53 -0.48
C ALA A 215 -9.13 4.02 -0.71
N PHE A 216 -9.00 5.28 -1.13
CA PHE A 216 -7.70 5.95 -1.13
C PHE A 216 -7.33 6.33 0.31
N VAL A 217 -6.19 5.81 0.74
CA VAL A 217 -5.57 6.04 2.04
C VAL A 217 -4.37 6.95 1.85
N ILE A 218 -4.27 8.01 2.65
CA ILE A 218 -3.06 8.83 2.71
C ILE A 218 -2.04 8.14 3.61
N GLN A 219 -0.88 7.87 3.05
CA GLN A 219 0.32 7.44 3.77
C GLN A 219 1.30 8.61 3.89
N VAL A 220 2.04 8.65 5.00
CA VAL A 220 3.09 9.63 5.27
C VAL A 220 4.16 9.03 6.16
N GLU A 221 5.39 9.53 6.08
CA GLU A 221 6.41 9.25 7.09
C GLU A 221 5.95 9.66 8.49
N GLN A 222 6.22 8.82 9.49
CA GLN A 222 5.79 9.01 10.87
C GLN A 222 6.23 10.37 11.46
N GLN A 223 7.44 10.82 11.10
CA GLN A 223 7.97 12.14 11.51
C GLN A 223 7.17 13.34 10.99
N HIS A 224 6.32 13.16 9.98
CA HIS A 224 5.49 14.20 9.38
C HIS A 224 3.99 14.00 9.61
N ALA A 225 3.60 12.90 10.27
CA ALA A 225 2.21 12.50 10.48
C ALA A 225 1.34 13.56 11.15
N LEU A 226 1.83 14.19 12.23
CA LEU A 226 1.10 15.25 12.95
C LEU A 226 0.82 16.46 12.05
N LYS A 227 1.86 16.99 11.39
CA LYS A 227 1.77 18.17 10.52
C LYS A 227 0.83 17.93 9.34
N LEU A 228 0.92 16.77 8.68
CA LEU A 228 0.01 16.46 7.56
C LEU A 228 -1.43 16.25 8.06
N ARG A 229 -1.63 15.61 9.22
CA ARG A 229 -2.95 15.46 9.84
C ARG A 229 -3.61 16.82 10.14
N GLU A 230 -2.87 17.80 10.66
CA GLU A 230 -3.39 19.16 10.90
C GLU A 230 -3.82 19.85 9.60
N ILE A 231 -3.00 19.73 8.54
CA ILE A 231 -3.29 20.28 7.21
C ILE A 231 -4.55 19.62 6.62
N LEU A 232 -4.65 18.29 6.68
CA LEU A 232 -5.81 17.54 6.17
C LEU A 232 -7.09 17.83 6.97
N TYR A 233 -6.98 17.97 8.29
CA TYR A 233 -8.10 18.40 9.12
C TYR A 233 -8.57 19.79 8.71
N LYS A 234 -7.66 20.77 8.56
CA LYS A 234 -8.02 22.11 8.08
C LYS A 234 -8.65 22.08 6.68
N ALA A 235 -8.17 21.21 5.79
CA ALA A 235 -8.72 21.08 4.44
C ALA A 235 -10.12 20.43 4.40
N PHE A 236 -10.41 19.42 5.22
CA PHE A 236 -11.60 18.55 5.06
C PHE A 236 -12.49 18.43 6.31
N SER A 237 -12.43 19.40 7.24
CA SER A 237 -13.27 19.43 8.46
C SER A 237 -14.77 19.67 8.20
N SER A 238 -15.15 20.15 7.01
CA SER A 238 -16.53 20.56 6.72
C SER A 238 -17.40 19.34 6.36
N LYS A 239 -18.51 19.16 7.10
CA LYS A 239 -19.47 18.05 6.89
C LYS A 239 -20.27 18.15 5.57
N ASN A 240 -20.19 19.27 4.87
CA ASN A 240 -20.98 19.57 3.67
C ASN A 240 -20.18 19.39 2.37
N GLU A 241 -19.07 18.65 2.40
CA GLU A 241 -18.20 18.45 1.24
C GLU A 241 -18.45 17.11 0.55
N ASN A 242 -18.38 17.10 -0.78
CA ASN A 242 -18.47 15.89 -1.60
C ASN A 242 -17.35 14.88 -1.31
N LEU A 243 -16.24 15.33 -0.69
CA LEU A 243 -15.08 14.51 -0.34
C LEU A 243 -14.75 14.75 1.13
N LEU A 244 -15.00 13.75 1.97
CA LEU A 244 -14.71 13.76 3.40
C LEU A 244 -13.43 12.95 3.66
N PHE A 245 -12.58 13.43 4.57
CA PHE A 245 -11.40 12.67 5.03
C PHE A 245 -11.65 12.09 6.43
N VAL A 246 -11.60 10.77 6.55
CA VAL A 246 -11.80 10.03 7.79
C VAL A 246 -10.44 9.60 8.34
N LEU A 247 -10.02 10.23 9.43
CA LEU A 247 -8.79 9.86 10.15
C LEU A 247 -8.88 8.45 10.74
N PHE A 248 -7.81 7.67 10.61
CA PHE A 248 -7.64 6.45 11.39
C PHE A 248 -7.33 6.78 12.84
N GLU A 249 -7.80 5.92 13.75
CA GLU A 249 -7.42 5.94 15.15
C GLU A 249 -5.93 5.56 15.31
N GLN A 250 -5.05 6.55 15.27
CA GLN A 250 -3.64 6.35 15.58
C GLN A 250 -3.48 6.01 17.07
N ARG A 251 -3.14 4.75 17.36
CA ARG A 251 -2.71 4.35 18.71
C ARG A 251 -1.42 5.08 19.07
N ARG A 252 -1.42 5.73 20.23
CA ARG A 252 -0.24 6.39 20.79
C ARG A 252 0.84 5.34 21.08
N SER A 253 2.05 5.59 20.59
CA SER A 253 3.29 4.96 21.08
C SER A 253 3.99 5.81 22.15
N HIS A 254 3.49 7.03 22.45
CA HIS A 254 4.05 7.93 23.45
C HIS A 254 3.02 8.27 24.57
N PRO A 255 3.38 8.19 25.86
CA PRO A 255 2.41 8.31 26.96
C PRO A 255 1.79 9.71 27.12
N ASP A 256 2.52 10.79 26.84
CA ASP A 256 2.13 12.15 27.27
C ASP A 256 1.23 12.96 26.32
N SER A 257 0.96 12.50 25.09
CA SER A 257 0.11 13.24 24.16
C SER A 257 -1.36 13.17 24.59
N LYS A 258 -1.96 14.23 25.13
CA LYS A 258 -3.40 14.29 25.47
C LYS A 258 -4.23 14.93 24.36
N PHE A 259 -4.97 14.13 23.59
CA PHE A 259 -6.11 14.61 22.78
C PHE A 259 -7.26 13.60 22.77
N SER A 260 -8.48 14.12 22.73
CA SER A 260 -9.78 13.42 22.83
C SER A 260 -10.34 12.98 21.48
N PHE A 261 -11.23 11.99 21.52
CA PHE A 261 -11.90 11.39 20.36
C PHE A 261 -13.11 12.20 19.87
N PHE A 262 -13.48 11.93 18.62
CA PHE A 262 -14.87 11.95 18.16
C PHE A 262 -15.25 10.54 17.67
N GLU A 263 -15.56 9.64 18.60
CA GLU A 263 -16.32 8.43 18.29
C GLU A 263 -17.77 8.86 17.98
N GLU A 264 -18.27 8.57 16.77
CA GLU A 264 -19.70 8.30 16.51
C GLU A 264 -19.99 7.99 15.03
N ASN A 265 -19.27 8.60 14.07
CA ASN A 265 -19.74 8.66 12.67
C ASN A 265 -19.15 7.62 11.70
N ALA A 266 -18.04 6.92 12.03
CA ALA A 266 -17.42 5.96 11.12
C ALA A 266 -18.28 4.70 10.87
N LEU A 267 -19.05 4.27 11.87
CA LEU A 267 -19.99 3.15 11.76
C LEU A 267 -21.33 3.53 11.09
N TYR A 268 -21.66 4.82 10.99
CA TYR A 268 -22.97 5.30 10.54
C TYR A 268 -23.07 5.56 9.02
N MET A 269 -21.94 5.63 8.29
CA MET A 269 -21.96 5.89 6.84
C MET A 269 -21.97 4.63 5.97
N ILE A 270 -21.55 3.48 6.50
CA ILE A 270 -21.61 2.19 5.77
C ILE A 270 -23.06 1.72 5.57
N SER A 271 -24.00 2.18 6.42
CA SER A 271 -25.43 1.82 6.36
C SER A 271 -26.32 2.77 5.55
N ARG A 272 -25.78 3.85 4.97
CA ARG A 272 -26.55 4.88 4.23
C ARG A 272 -26.12 5.10 2.77
N SER A 273 -25.26 4.23 2.25
CA SER A 273 -24.80 4.27 0.84
C SER A 273 -25.30 3.06 0.02
N PHE A 274 -26.37 2.40 0.49
CA PHE A 274 -27.11 1.33 -0.17
C PHE A 274 -28.60 1.68 -0.15
#